data_AF-A0A1A9BNM4-F1
#
_entry.id   AF-A0A1A9BNM4-F1
#
_cell.length_a   1.000
_cell.length_b   1.000
_cell.length_c   1.000
_cell.angle_alpha   90.00
_cell.angle_beta   90.00
_cell.angle_gamma   90.00
#
_symmetry.space_group_name_H-M   'P 1'
#
loop_
_entity.id
_entity.type
_entity.pdbx_description
1 polymer ?
#
loop_
_entity_poly.entity_id
_entity_poly.type
_entity_poly.pdbx_seq_one_letter_code
_entity_poly.pdbx_strand_id
1 'polypeptide(L)'
;MRFRNRHYRAAVVAQLVKEGIPATGYSIPPDPSPDDFDGEADGHIEIPFEFTTRHYGPGLEELCLWWNSVSGWRVHTQYDPNRPGEGRQWMGAGLLPPPARVSAFFATMMVDHTMAGSLERPFYRRQGESVAALLERLQVYGRPAPPGRP
;
A
#
# COMPACT_ATOMS: atom_id res chain seq x y z
N MET A 1 -0.06 -10.15 14.11
CA MET A 1 -0.21 -9.02 13.16
C MET A 1 -0.37 -9.46 11.70
N ARG A 2 0.43 -10.43 11.22
CA ARG A 2 0.49 -10.88 9.81
C ARG A 2 -0.86 -11.25 9.16
N PHE A 3 -1.78 -11.94 9.85
CA PHE A 3 -3.05 -12.40 9.26
C PHE A 3 -4.07 -11.28 8.99
N ARG A 4 -4.23 -10.31 9.89
CA ARG A 4 -5.28 -9.27 9.77
C ARG A 4 -4.90 -8.15 8.80
N ASN A 5 -3.60 -7.88 8.67
CA ASN A 5 -3.08 -6.97 7.66
C ASN A 5 -3.39 -7.47 6.23
N ARG A 6 -3.20 -8.78 5.97
CA ARG A 6 -3.51 -9.40 4.66
C ARG A 6 -4.92 -9.07 4.18
N HIS A 7 -5.92 -9.06 5.06
CA HIS A 7 -7.29 -8.78 4.66
C HIS A 7 -7.57 -7.31 4.34
N TYR A 8 -6.95 -6.37 5.06
CA TYR A 8 -7.07 -4.96 4.71
C TYR A 8 -6.45 -4.68 3.33
N ARG A 9 -5.26 -5.24 3.06
CA ARG A 9 -4.64 -5.16 1.72
C ARG A 9 -5.47 -5.86 0.65
N ALA A 10 -6.06 -7.02 0.95
CA ALA A 10 -6.98 -7.68 0.03
C ALA A 10 -8.21 -6.82 -0.30
N ALA A 11 -8.75 -6.09 0.68
CA ALA A 11 -9.85 -5.15 0.44
C ALA A 11 -9.43 -3.97 -0.45
N VAL A 12 -8.19 -3.48 -0.29
CA VAL A 12 -7.62 -2.46 -1.19
C VAL A 12 -7.42 -3.01 -2.59
N VAL A 13 -6.88 -4.22 -2.76
CA VAL A 13 -6.74 -4.89 -4.07
C VAL A 13 -8.10 -5.05 -4.74
N ALA A 14 -9.11 -5.57 -4.03
CA ALA A 14 -10.46 -5.73 -4.56
C ALA A 14 -11.06 -4.38 -5.03
N GLN A 15 -10.80 -3.31 -4.28
CA GLN A 15 -11.23 -1.98 -4.66
C GLN A 15 -10.47 -1.44 -5.88
N LEU A 16 -9.16 -1.64 -5.99
CA LEU A 16 -8.38 -1.25 -7.18
C LEU A 16 -8.89 -1.95 -8.44
N VAL A 17 -9.12 -3.25 -8.36
CA VAL A 17 -9.69 -4.05 -9.47
C VAL A 17 -11.08 -3.54 -9.86
N LYS A 18 -11.92 -3.20 -8.88
CA LYS A 18 -13.25 -2.61 -9.14
C LYS A 18 -13.17 -1.28 -9.90
N GLU A 19 -12.15 -0.47 -9.64
CA GLU A 19 -11.91 0.81 -10.33
C GLU A 19 -11.14 0.63 -11.66
N GLY A 20 -10.90 -0.60 -12.12
CA GLY A 20 -10.21 -0.89 -13.37
C GLY A 20 -8.68 -0.77 -13.29
N ILE A 21 -8.11 -0.65 -12.09
CA ILE A 21 -6.66 -0.68 -11.87
C ILE A 21 -6.24 -2.14 -11.69
N PRO A 22 -5.33 -2.66 -12.53
CA PRO A 22 -5.03 -4.09 -12.57
C PRO A 22 -4.10 -4.53 -11.43
N ALA A 23 -4.51 -4.44 -10.16
CA ALA A 23 -3.69 -4.94 -9.05
C ALA A 23 -3.59 -6.47 -9.09
N THR A 24 -2.38 -7.03 -9.19
CA THR A 24 -2.15 -8.48 -9.40
C THR A 24 -1.92 -9.27 -8.13
N GLY A 25 -1.55 -8.60 -7.04
CA GLY A 25 -1.25 -9.28 -5.79
C GLY A 25 -0.88 -8.34 -4.67
N TYR A 26 -0.66 -8.93 -3.50
CA TYR A 26 -0.03 -8.25 -2.38
C TYR A 26 0.99 -9.19 -1.74
N SER A 27 2.17 -8.67 -1.45
CA SER A 27 3.22 -9.44 -0.79
C SER A 27 3.25 -9.15 0.72
N ILE A 28 3.86 -10.06 1.45
CA ILE A 28 4.51 -9.74 2.73
C ILE A 28 6.00 -9.75 2.38
N PRO A 29 6.79 -8.72 2.75
CA PRO A 29 8.21 -8.72 2.46
C PRO A 29 8.83 -10.07 2.89
N PRO A 30 9.56 -10.75 2.00
CA PRO A 30 10.21 -12.03 2.33
C PRO A 30 11.33 -11.84 3.36
N ASP A 31 11.90 -10.64 3.44
CA ASP A 31 12.90 -10.24 4.42
C ASP A 31 12.47 -8.96 5.15
N PRO A 32 12.78 -8.84 6.46
CA PRO A 32 12.70 -7.57 7.12
C PRO A 32 13.63 -6.60 6.38
N SER A 33 13.06 -5.49 5.90
CA SER A 33 13.85 -4.28 5.64
C SER A 33 14.79 -4.03 6.83
N PRO A 34 15.99 -3.45 6.66
CA PRO A 34 16.76 -2.96 7.81
C PRO A 34 15.97 -1.97 8.70
N ASP A 35 14.83 -1.45 8.20
CA ASP A 35 13.85 -0.66 8.95
C ASP A 35 12.66 -1.48 9.51
N ASP A 36 12.54 -2.77 9.18
CA ASP A 36 11.56 -3.71 9.73
C ASP A 36 12.09 -4.27 11.04
N PHE A 37 11.78 -3.57 12.12
CA PHE A 37 11.97 -4.13 13.45
C PHE A 37 10.79 -5.03 13.81
N ASP A 38 11.10 -6.07 14.57
CA ASP A 38 10.18 -7.11 15.03
C ASP A 38 8.85 -6.53 15.54
N GLY A 39 7.79 -6.73 14.76
CA GLY A 39 6.42 -6.46 15.17
C GLY A 39 5.72 -5.30 14.45
N GLU A 40 6.39 -4.57 13.57
CA GLU A 40 5.73 -3.68 12.63
C GLU A 40 5.20 -4.48 11.43
N ALA A 41 4.09 -4.03 10.83
CA ALA A 41 3.56 -4.69 9.65
C ALA A 41 3.76 -3.80 8.43
N ASP A 42 4.50 -4.35 7.47
CA ASP A 42 4.73 -3.77 6.15
C ASP A 42 4.15 -4.70 5.07
N GLY A 43 4.03 -4.18 3.86
CA GLY A 43 3.77 -4.90 2.63
C GLY A 43 3.20 -3.98 1.57
N HIS A 44 3.26 -4.45 0.34
CA HIS A 44 2.86 -3.68 -0.81
C HIS A 44 1.83 -4.41 -1.66
N ILE A 45 1.16 -3.64 -2.52
CA ILE A 45 0.31 -4.11 -3.59
C ILE A 45 1.08 -3.94 -4.88
N GLU A 46 1.23 -5.04 -5.61
CA GLU A 46 1.91 -5.08 -6.90
C GLU A 46 0.97 -4.55 -7.99
N ILE A 47 1.54 -3.70 -8.85
CA ILE A 47 0.89 -3.17 -10.03
C ILE A 47 1.68 -3.66 -11.26
N PRO A 48 1.05 -4.30 -12.26
CA PRO A 48 1.69 -4.85 -13.45
C PRO A 48 2.48 -3.81 -14.19
N PHE A 49 3.72 -4.16 -14.51
CA PHE A 49 4.66 -3.31 -15.23
C PHE A 49 4.06 -2.67 -16.49
N GLU A 50 3.28 -3.43 -17.27
CA GLU A 50 2.68 -2.96 -18.52
C GLU A 50 1.69 -1.80 -18.28
N PHE A 51 1.03 -1.79 -17.13
CA PHE A 51 0.15 -0.69 -16.71
C PHE A 51 0.96 0.53 -16.30
N THR A 52 2.15 0.35 -15.75
CA THR A 52 2.95 1.43 -15.14
C THR A 52 3.84 2.15 -16.16
N THR A 53 4.43 1.43 -17.12
CA THR A 53 5.25 2.02 -18.20
C THR A 53 4.47 3.05 -19.02
N ARG A 54 3.15 2.83 -19.19
CA ARG A 54 2.26 3.75 -19.93
C ARG A 54 2.17 5.13 -19.29
N HIS A 55 2.33 5.24 -17.96
CA HIS A 55 2.09 6.47 -17.21
C HIS A 55 3.38 7.13 -16.71
N TYR A 56 4.43 6.35 -16.41
CA TYR A 56 5.70 6.85 -15.88
C TYR A 56 6.85 6.82 -16.90
N GLY A 57 6.59 6.31 -18.11
CA GLY A 57 7.55 6.27 -19.20
C GLY A 57 8.49 5.06 -19.16
N PRO A 58 9.35 4.92 -20.19
CA PRO A 58 10.32 3.84 -20.26
C PRO A 58 11.37 3.98 -19.15
N GLY A 59 11.77 2.85 -18.56
CA GLY A 59 12.80 2.78 -17.52
C GLY A 59 12.28 2.78 -16.08
N LEU A 60 10.96 2.87 -15.87
CA LEU A 60 10.38 2.51 -14.57
C LEU A 60 10.47 0.98 -14.42
N GLU A 61 11.16 0.51 -13.40
CA GLU A 61 11.34 -0.91 -13.06
C GLU A 61 10.25 -1.43 -12.13
N GLU A 62 9.84 -0.63 -11.14
CA GLU A 62 8.81 -0.98 -10.18
C GLU A 62 7.88 0.20 -9.91
N LEU A 63 6.57 -0.05 -9.86
CA LEU A 63 5.59 0.84 -9.25
C LEU A 63 4.63 0.02 -8.40
N CYS A 64 4.54 0.37 -7.12
CA CYS A 64 3.69 -0.35 -6.18
C CYS A 64 3.14 0.57 -5.08
N LEU A 65 2.01 0.16 -4.50
CA LEU A 65 1.44 0.83 -3.33
C LEU A 65 1.99 0.18 -2.07
N TRP A 66 2.83 0.91 -1.34
CA TRP A 66 3.42 0.45 -0.10
C TRP A 66 2.61 0.91 1.10
N TRP A 67 2.47 0.02 2.09
CA TRP A 67 1.85 0.33 3.36
C TRP A 67 2.72 -0.14 4.51
N ASN A 68 3.04 0.78 5.43
CA ASN A 68 3.58 0.39 6.73
C ASN A 68 2.71 0.90 7.86
N SER A 69 2.85 0.23 9.00
CA SER A 69 2.01 0.49 10.15
C SER A 69 2.34 1.78 10.92
N VAL A 70 3.35 2.56 10.51
CA VAL A 70 3.77 3.83 11.14
C VAL A 70 3.28 5.06 10.38
N SER A 71 3.34 4.99 9.05
CA SER A 71 3.14 6.12 8.12
C SER A 71 2.03 5.89 7.11
N GLY A 72 1.44 4.69 7.07
CA GLY A 72 0.33 4.37 6.19
C GLY A 72 0.80 4.18 4.74
N TRP A 73 0.00 4.68 3.80
CA TRP A 73 0.17 4.42 2.37
C TRP A 73 1.09 5.42 1.67
N ARG A 74 1.95 4.89 0.80
CA ARG A 74 2.74 5.64 -0.18
C ARG A 74 2.73 4.95 -1.54
N VAL A 75 2.99 5.72 -2.58
CA VAL A 75 3.47 5.16 -3.85
C VAL A 75 4.98 5.00 -3.79
N HIS A 76 5.46 3.84 -4.23
CA HIS A 76 6.87 3.56 -4.44
C HIS A 76 7.13 3.41 -5.94
N THR A 77 8.15 4.10 -6.44
CA THR A 77 8.65 3.94 -7.81
C THR A 77 10.14 3.61 -7.77
N GLN A 78 10.61 2.73 -8.65
CA GLN A 78 12.03 2.43 -8.82
C GLN A 78 12.37 2.48 -10.31
N TYR A 79 13.46 3.15 -10.66
CA TYR A 79 13.93 3.29 -12.05
C TYR A 79 15.30 2.61 -12.30
N ASP A 80 15.99 2.22 -11.23
CA ASP A 80 17.26 1.50 -11.28
C ASP A 80 17.22 0.43 -10.19
N PRO A 81 17.31 -0.87 -10.53
CA PRO A 81 17.24 -1.94 -9.55
C PRO A 81 18.41 -1.89 -8.55
N ASN A 82 19.51 -1.20 -8.90
CA ASN A 82 20.68 -1.01 -8.04
C ASN A 82 20.59 0.22 -7.14
N ARG A 83 19.54 1.03 -7.27
CA ARG A 83 19.31 2.20 -6.41
C ARG A 83 18.01 2.02 -5.62
N PRO A 84 17.97 2.51 -4.37
CA PRO A 84 16.71 2.52 -3.63
C PRO A 84 15.67 3.31 -4.42
N GLY A 85 14.48 2.74 -4.59
CA GLY A 85 13.39 3.39 -5.29
C GLY A 85 13.00 4.72 -4.63
N GLU A 86 12.57 5.68 -5.44
CA GLU A 86 12.14 7.00 -5.03
C GLU A 86 10.66 7.00 -4.64
N GLY A 87 10.33 6.43 -3.49
CA GLY A 87 8.98 6.55 -2.94
C GLY A 87 8.74 7.96 -2.41
N ARG A 88 8.10 8.84 -3.18
CA ARG A 88 7.97 10.24 -2.75
C ARG A 88 6.56 10.66 -2.35
N GLN A 89 5.49 9.96 -2.69
CA GLN A 89 4.14 10.48 -2.42
C GLN A 89 3.36 9.68 -1.39
N TRP A 90 3.21 10.29 -0.22
CA TRP A 90 2.44 9.80 0.91
C TRP A 90 1.00 10.29 0.83
N MET A 91 0.05 9.39 1.08
CA MET A 91 -1.37 9.72 1.00
C MET A 91 -1.82 10.73 2.06
N GLY A 92 -1.18 10.74 3.24
CA GLY A 92 -1.54 11.67 4.32
C GLY A 92 -2.89 11.40 5.01
N ALA A 93 -3.52 10.22 4.79
CA ALA A 93 -4.86 9.90 5.28
C ALA A 93 -4.92 8.93 6.47
N GLY A 94 -3.83 8.82 7.24
CA GLY A 94 -3.74 7.92 8.39
C GLY A 94 -3.32 6.50 8.02
N LEU A 95 -3.31 5.62 9.03
CA LEU A 95 -2.85 4.23 8.88
C LEU A 95 -3.84 3.34 8.11
N LEU A 96 -5.14 3.50 8.32
CA LEU A 96 -6.17 2.64 7.73
C LEU A 96 -7.28 3.49 7.10
N PRO A 97 -6.98 4.25 6.03
CA PRO A 97 -8.00 4.94 5.28
C PRO A 97 -9.00 3.93 4.66
N PRO A 98 -10.21 4.34 4.28
CA PRO A 98 -11.11 3.47 3.52
C PRO A 98 -10.45 3.01 2.20
N PRO A 99 -10.64 1.75 1.75
CA PRO A 99 -10.06 1.25 0.51
C PRO A 99 -10.34 2.12 -0.72
N ALA A 100 -11.57 2.66 -0.84
CA ALA A 100 -11.96 3.57 -1.92
C ALA A 100 -11.12 4.87 -1.95
N ARG A 101 -10.63 5.30 -0.78
CA ARG A 101 -9.77 6.47 -0.67
C ARG A 101 -8.34 6.15 -1.13
N VAL A 102 -7.86 4.92 -0.89
CA VAL A 102 -6.56 4.44 -1.40
C VAL A 102 -6.60 4.30 -2.92
N SER A 103 -7.69 3.75 -3.48
CA SER A 103 -7.83 3.64 -4.94
C SER A 103 -7.93 5.01 -5.60
N ALA A 104 -8.68 5.96 -5.02
CA ALA A 104 -8.76 7.32 -5.52
C ALA A 104 -7.39 8.02 -5.50
N PHE A 105 -6.63 7.85 -4.40
CA PHE A 105 -5.25 8.35 -4.31
C PHE A 105 -4.37 7.79 -5.44
N PHE A 106 -4.41 6.48 -5.67
CA PHE A 106 -3.65 5.86 -6.76
C PHE A 106 -4.13 6.30 -8.14
N ALA A 107 -5.44 6.46 -8.36
CA ALA A 107 -5.95 6.96 -9.63
C ALA A 107 -5.45 8.39 -9.92
N THR A 108 -5.47 9.29 -8.92
CA THR A 108 -4.91 10.64 -9.07
C THR A 108 -3.42 10.59 -9.40
N MET A 109 -2.66 9.72 -8.72
CA MET A 109 -1.24 9.49 -8.99
C MET A 109 -0.96 9.10 -10.45
N MET A 110 -1.81 8.24 -11.02
CA MET A 110 -1.66 7.81 -12.42
C MET A 110 -2.00 8.91 -13.44
N VAL A 111 -2.81 9.91 -13.06
CA VAL A 111 -3.18 11.04 -13.92
C VAL A 111 -2.14 12.15 -13.82
N ASP A 112 -1.81 12.57 -12.60
CA ASP A 112 -0.81 13.57 -12.31
C ASP A 112 -0.20 13.32 -10.93
N HIS A 113 0.99 12.73 -10.95
CA HIS A 113 1.73 12.45 -9.72
C HIS A 113 2.03 13.74 -8.95
N THR A 114 2.35 14.86 -9.61
CA THR A 114 2.75 16.10 -8.91
C THR A 114 1.66 16.69 -8.02
N MET A 115 0.40 16.36 -8.29
CA MET A 115 -0.77 16.83 -7.55
C MET A 115 -1.26 15.86 -6.45
N ALA A 116 -0.68 14.66 -6.35
CA ALA A 116 -1.19 13.62 -5.48
C ALA A 116 -0.32 13.41 -4.23
N GLY A 117 -0.95 13.53 -3.06
CA GLY A 117 -0.32 13.25 -1.76
C GLY A 117 0.69 14.31 -1.32
N SER A 118 1.62 13.90 -0.46
CA SER A 118 2.67 14.76 0.11
C SER A 118 4.04 14.14 -0.10
N LEU A 119 5.04 14.98 -0.33
CA LEU A 119 6.46 14.60 -0.31
C LEU A 119 6.97 14.31 1.12
N GLU A 120 6.27 14.83 2.12
CA GLU A 120 6.62 14.63 3.52
C GLU A 120 5.99 13.35 4.05
N ARG A 121 6.83 12.52 4.69
CA ARG A 121 6.39 11.30 5.36
C ARG A 121 5.59 11.64 6.62
N PRO A 122 4.30 11.26 6.72
CA PRO A 122 3.57 11.41 7.96
C PRO A 122 4.03 10.36 8.99
N PHE A 123 3.94 10.72 10.27
CA PHE A 123 4.22 9.82 11.39
C PHE A 123 3.00 9.76 12.30
N TYR A 124 2.17 8.72 12.13
CA TYR A 124 0.90 8.60 12.87
C TYR A 124 1.05 7.90 14.22
N ARG A 125 2.15 7.17 14.41
CA ARG A 125 2.50 6.56 15.68
C ARG A 125 4.00 6.37 15.77
N ARG A 126 4.52 6.21 16.99
CA ARG A 126 5.86 5.67 17.17
C ARG A 126 5.84 4.16 16.99
N GLN A 127 7.01 3.63 16.70
CA GLN A 127 7.23 2.19 16.64
C GLN A 127 6.89 1.51 17.97
N GLY A 128 6.23 0.36 17.91
CA GLY A 128 5.79 -0.39 19.10
C GLY A 128 4.65 0.26 19.89
N GLU A 129 4.33 1.53 19.63
CA GLU A 129 3.23 2.25 20.26
C GLU A 129 1.88 1.84 19.64
N SER A 130 0.86 1.69 20.48
CA SER A 130 -0.53 1.50 20.03
C SER A 130 -0.77 0.31 19.10
N VAL A 131 0.09 -0.72 19.14
CA VAL A 131 -0.03 -1.93 18.30
C VAL A 131 -1.38 -2.63 18.54
N ALA A 132 -1.83 -2.71 19.79
CA ALA A 132 -3.13 -3.29 20.13
C ALA A 132 -4.31 -2.54 19.49
N ALA A 133 -4.31 -1.20 19.55
CA ALA A 133 -5.34 -0.37 18.94
C ALA A 133 -5.34 -0.48 17.40
N LEU A 134 -4.15 -0.60 16.78
CA LEU A 134 -4.06 -0.88 15.35
C LEU A 134 -4.63 -2.27 15.00
N LEU A 135 -4.33 -3.29 15.79
CA LEU A 135 -4.86 -4.64 15.62
C LEU A 135 -6.37 -4.71 15.79
N GLU A 136 -6.94 -3.88 16.65
CA GLU A 136 -8.39 -3.73 16.84
C GLU A 136 -9.05 -3.11 15.61
N ARG A 137 -8.51 -2.01 15.08
CA ARG A 137 -9.03 -1.38 13.87
C ARG A 137 -8.96 -2.30 12.64
N LEU A 138 -7.94 -3.16 12.56
CA LEU A 138 -7.83 -4.18 11.52
C LEU A 138 -8.86 -5.31 11.65
N GLN A 139 -9.55 -5.47 12.79
CA GLN A 139 -10.56 -6.53 12.98
C GLN A 139 -11.75 -6.39 12.03
N VAL A 140 -12.08 -5.18 11.60
CA VAL A 140 -13.16 -4.91 10.63
C VAL A 140 -12.92 -5.67 9.31
N TYR A 141 -11.66 -5.93 8.97
CA TYR A 141 -11.27 -6.68 7.78
C TYR A 141 -11.05 -8.18 8.08
N GLY A 142 -11.15 -8.61 9.34
CA GLY A 142 -10.74 -9.92 9.82
C GLY A 142 -11.59 -11.12 9.37
N ARG A 143 -12.68 -10.92 8.65
CA ARG A 143 -13.55 -12.01 8.20
C ARG A 143 -13.82 -11.90 6.70
N PRO A 144 -13.37 -12.85 5.87
CA PRO A 144 -13.96 -12.97 4.54
C PRO A 144 -15.46 -13.22 4.71
N ALA A 145 -16.29 -12.60 3.86
CA ALA A 145 -17.69 -12.98 3.76
C ALA A 145 -17.73 -14.51 3.55
N PRO A 146 -18.63 -15.25 4.22
CA PRO A 146 -18.81 -16.67 3.91
C PRO A 146 -19.07 -16.77 2.40
N PRO A 147 -18.48 -17.74 1.69
CA PRO A 147 -18.83 -17.95 0.29
C PRO A 147 -20.34 -18.11 0.23
N GLY A 148 -21.00 -17.19 -0.46
CA GLY A 148 -22.41 -17.32 -0.78
C GLY A 148 -22.58 -18.67 -1.45
N ARG A 149 -23.31 -19.57 -0.80
CA ARG A 149 -23.72 -20.81 -1.45
C ARG A 149 -24.58 -20.43 -2.66
N PRO A 150 -24.40 -21.09 -3.82
CA PRO A 150 -25.40 -21.04 -4.88
C PRO A 150 -26.76 -21.55 -4.38
#